data_AF-A0A7X4APF3-F1
#
_entry.id   AF-A0A7X4APF3-F1
#
_cell.length_a   1.000
_cell.length_b   1.000
_cell.length_c   1.000
_cell.angle_alpha   90.00
_cell.angle_beta   90.00
_cell.angle_gamma   90.00
#
_symmetry.space_group_name_H-M   'P 1'
#
loop_
_entity.id
_entity.type
_entity.pdbx_description
1 polymer ?
#
loop_
_entity_poly.entity_id
_entity_poly.type
_entity_poly.pdbx_seq_one_letter_code
_entity_poly.pdbx_strand_id
1 'polypeptide(L)'
;MKKIAVLLLTVSLTLPGLSNGYAQDEDFDARRASDVNADGFVNILDLTFIASHFGATPPEDQVPNSDINRDDIVNILDLVLAASFLGKTSGIPFEVTDATFDDIVLGSALPIVVEFKSEF
;
A
#
# COMPACT_ATOMS: atom_id res chain seq x y z
N MET A 1 29.02 -47.43 17.40
CA MET A 1 28.56 -46.89 16.09
C MET A 1 27.05 -47.10 16.04
N LYS A 2 26.11 -46.15 15.97
CA LYS A 2 26.08 -44.76 15.51
C LYS A 2 25.08 -44.00 16.41
N LYS A 3 25.31 -42.70 16.61
CA LYS A 3 24.40 -41.78 17.31
C LYS A 3 23.12 -41.64 16.47
N ILE A 4 21.95 -41.93 17.02
CA ILE A 4 20.66 -41.57 16.41
C ILE A 4 19.98 -40.64 17.39
N ALA A 5 19.94 -39.37 17.01
CA ALA A 5 19.43 -38.27 17.82
C ALA A 5 17.92 -38.42 18.01
N VAL A 6 17.51 -38.56 19.26
CA VAL A 6 16.17 -38.24 19.75
C VAL A 6 16.13 -36.72 19.89
N LEU A 7 15.37 -36.01 19.05
CA LEU A 7 14.96 -34.63 19.37
C LEU A 7 13.67 -34.23 18.63
N LEU A 8 12.57 -34.31 19.39
CA LEU A 8 11.41 -33.43 19.40
C LEU A 8 10.57 -33.30 18.12
N LEU A 9 9.67 -34.27 18.01
CA LEU A 9 8.27 -34.07 17.61
C LEU A 9 7.62 -33.03 18.55
N THR A 10 7.60 -31.75 18.16
CA THR A 10 6.66 -30.77 18.70
C THR A 10 5.92 -30.12 17.55
N VAL A 11 4.82 -30.79 17.20
CA VAL A 11 3.57 -30.23 16.68
C VAL A 11 3.55 -28.70 16.73
N SER A 12 3.47 -28.09 15.56
CA SER A 12 3.20 -26.69 15.33
C SER A 12 1.98 -26.24 16.14
N LEU A 13 2.23 -25.64 17.29
CA LEU A 13 1.23 -24.88 18.02
C LEU A 13 1.07 -23.56 17.26
N THR A 14 0.11 -23.53 16.33
CA THR A 14 -0.37 -22.27 15.77
C THR A 14 -0.85 -21.41 16.94
N LEU A 15 -0.07 -20.40 17.31
CA LEU A 15 -0.48 -19.33 18.20
C LEU A 15 -1.53 -18.49 17.45
N PRO A 16 -2.82 -18.50 17.83
CA PRO A 16 -3.75 -17.51 17.32
C PRO A 16 -3.59 -16.29 18.23
N GLY A 17 -2.65 -15.40 17.92
CA GLY A 17 -2.37 -14.31 18.86
C GLY A 17 -1.21 -13.39 18.56
N LEU A 18 -1.01 -12.99 17.29
CA LEU A 18 -0.25 -11.78 16.94
C LEU A 18 -0.91 -11.05 15.74
N SER A 19 -2.24 -10.96 15.73
CA SER A 19 -2.90 -9.88 15.01
C SER A 19 -3.00 -8.71 15.98
N ASN A 20 -2.17 -7.68 15.80
CA ASN A 20 -2.39 -6.29 16.19
C ASN A 20 -1.09 -5.51 15.89
N GLY A 21 -0.94 -5.03 14.65
CA GLY A 21 0.17 -4.14 14.27
C GLY A 21 0.48 -4.09 12.76
N TYR A 22 0.56 -5.25 12.09
CA TYR A 22 1.14 -5.34 10.74
C TYR A 22 0.14 -5.36 9.58
N ALA A 23 -1.16 -5.55 9.83
CA ALA A 23 -2.15 -5.60 8.77
C ALA A 23 -2.44 -4.21 8.13
N GLN A 24 -2.06 -3.12 8.81
CA GLN A 24 -2.22 -1.76 8.29
C GLN A 24 -1.08 -1.38 7.33
N ASP A 25 0.12 -1.97 7.48
CA ASP A 25 1.28 -1.63 6.66
C ASP A 25 1.17 -2.22 5.24
N GLU A 26 0.69 -3.47 5.10
CA GLU A 26 0.46 -4.07 3.78
C GLU A 26 -0.64 -3.34 2.99
N ASP A 27 -1.71 -2.91 3.67
CA ASP A 27 -2.79 -2.10 3.05
C ASP A 27 -2.26 -0.72 2.62
N PHE A 28 -1.37 -0.13 3.41
CA PHE A 28 -0.76 1.16 3.11
C PHE A 28 0.17 1.13 1.89
N ASP A 29 1.07 0.16 1.83
CA ASP A 29 2.02 0.04 0.71
C ASP A 29 1.30 -0.30 -0.59
N ALA A 30 0.31 -1.20 -0.54
CA ALA A 30 -0.55 -1.52 -1.68
C ALA A 30 -1.38 -0.31 -2.15
N ARG A 31 -1.95 0.46 -1.21
CA ARG A 31 -2.69 1.69 -1.51
C ARG A 31 -1.79 2.75 -2.14
N ARG A 32 -0.55 2.88 -1.66
CA ARG A 32 0.44 3.80 -2.25
C ARG A 32 0.87 3.38 -3.64
N ALA A 33 1.12 2.09 -3.86
CA ALA A 33 1.45 1.57 -5.18
C ALA A 33 0.30 1.76 -6.19
N SER A 34 -0.94 1.81 -5.70
CA SER A 34 -2.13 2.02 -6.53
C SER A 34 -2.32 3.46 -7.02
N ASP A 35 -1.66 4.44 -6.40
CA ASP A 35 -1.56 5.84 -6.87
C ASP A 35 -0.31 5.95 -7.76
N VAL A 36 -0.44 5.43 -8.97
CA VAL A 36 0.68 5.19 -9.89
C VAL A 36 1.21 6.51 -10.45
N ASN A 37 0.34 7.50 -10.63
CA ASN A 37 0.76 8.83 -11.08
C ASN A 37 1.26 9.74 -9.93
N ALA A 38 1.17 9.27 -8.68
CA ALA A 38 1.57 9.95 -7.45
C ALA A 38 0.90 11.32 -7.26
N ASP A 39 -0.37 11.45 -7.65
CA ASP A 39 -1.15 12.69 -7.49
C ASP A 39 -1.85 12.80 -6.13
N GLY A 40 -1.76 11.75 -5.31
CA GLY A 40 -2.34 11.67 -3.98
C GLY A 40 -3.69 10.96 -3.93
N PHE A 41 -4.30 10.63 -5.06
CA PHE A 41 -5.63 10.02 -5.16
C PHE A 41 -5.64 8.83 -6.10
N VAL A 42 -6.01 7.65 -5.59
CA VAL A 42 -6.27 6.49 -6.44
C VAL A 42 -7.57 6.71 -7.21
N ASN A 43 -7.47 6.97 -8.51
CA ASN A 43 -8.60 7.32 -9.36
C ASN A 43 -8.49 6.67 -10.75
N ILE A 44 -9.39 7.04 -11.67
CA ILE A 44 -9.43 6.44 -13.02
C ILE A 44 -8.14 6.66 -13.81
N LEU A 45 -7.38 7.73 -13.52
CA LEU A 45 -6.12 8.02 -14.18
C LEU A 45 -5.08 6.94 -13.89
N ASP A 46 -5.00 6.43 -12.66
CA ASP A 46 -4.11 5.32 -12.30
C ASP A 46 -4.48 4.03 -13.04
N LEU A 47 -5.78 3.70 -13.07
CA LEU A 47 -6.27 2.53 -13.79
C LEU A 47 -5.98 2.65 -15.29
N THR A 48 -6.15 3.83 -15.88
CA THR A 48 -5.82 4.05 -17.30
C THR A 48 -4.33 3.94 -17.57
N PHE A 49 -3.48 4.37 -16.63
CA PHE A 49 -2.04 4.22 -16.74
C PHE A 49 -1.64 2.74 -16.75
N ILE A 50 -2.14 1.94 -15.80
CA ILE A 50 -1.89 0.49 -15.75
C ILE A 50 -2.41 -0.19 -17.02
N ALA A 51 -3.65 0.10 -17.42
CA ALA A 51 -4.27 -0.51 -18.60
C ALA A 51 -3.50 -0.19 -19.90
N SER A 52 -2.87 0.98 -20.01
CA SER A 52 -2.04 1.33 -21.18
C SER A 52 -0.77 0.48 -21.33
N HIS A 53 -0.37 -0.24 -20.28
CA HIS A 53 0.78 -1.14 -20.25
C HIS A 53 0.38 -2.62 -20.15
N PHE A 54 -0.89 -2.98 -20.39
CA PHE A 54 -1.38 -4.34 -20.24
C PHE A 54 -0.56 -5.36 -21.08
N GLY A 55 -0.08 -6.41 -20.42
CA GLY A 55 0.80 -7.44 -20.98
C GLY A 55 2.29 -7.09 -21.03
N ALA A 56 2.70 -5.93 -20.51
CA ALA A 56 4.10 -5.55 -20.41
C ALA A 56 4.79 -6.22 -19.21
N THR A 57 6.12 -6.25 -19.26
CA THR A 57 7.01 -6.71 -18.18
C THR A 57 7.99 -5.56 -17.83
N PRO A 58 7.53 -4.51 -17.13
CA PRO A 58 8.34 -3.35 -16.84
C PRO A 58 9.52 -3.70 -15.91
N PRO A 59 10.68 -3.03 -16.02
CA PRO A 59 11.76 -3.19 -15.04
C PRO A 59 11.30 -2.86 -13.61
N GLU A 60 11.87 -3.55 -12.63
CA GLU A 60 11.55 -3.34 -11.20
C GLU A 60 11.76 -1.88 -10.76
N ASP A 61 12.76 -1.18 -11.31
CA ASP A 61 13.09 0.21 -10.98
C ASP A 61 12.35 1.26 -11.84
N GLN A 62 11.40 0.85 -12.69
CA GLN A 62 10.62 1.79 -13.49
C GLN A 62 9.81 2.75 -12.61
N VAL A 63 9.85 4.05 -12.93
CA VAL A 63 9.03 5.08 -12.26
C VAL A 63 8.34 5.95 -13.32
N PRO A 64 7.00 6.00 -13.35
CA PRO A 64 6.05 5.17 -12.59
C PRO A 64 6.01 3.70 -13.05
N ASN A 65 5.73 2.78 -12.12
CA ASN A 65 5.62 1.34 -12.40
C ASN A 65 4.15 0.92 -12.55
N SER A 66 3.81 0.26 -13.67
CA SER A 66 2.47 -0.27 -13.95
C SER A 66 2.24 -1.69 -13.42
N ASP A 67 3.31 -2.44 -13.11
CA ASP A 67 3.25 -3.71 -12.39
C ASP A 67 3.31 -3.38 -10.89
N ILE A 68 2.13 -3.19 -10.31
CA ILE A 68 2.01 -2.66 -8.95
C ILE A 68 2.03 -3.78 -7.90
N ASN A 69 1.73 -5.02 -8.30
CA ASN A 69 1.84 -6.20 -7.43
C ASN A 69 3.23 -6.87 -7.48
N ARG A 70 4.11 -6.43 -8.40
CA ARG A 70 5.50 -6.88 -8.57
C ARG A 70 5.59 -8.36 -8.94
N ASP A 71 4.71 -8.82 -9.83
CA ASP A 71 4.68 -10.20 -10.33
C ASP A 71 5.34 -10.38 -11.72
N ASP A 72 6.05 -9.34 -12.18
CA ASP A 72 6.76 -9.22 -13.46
C ASP A 72 5.85 -9.09 -14.69
N ILE A 73 4.52 -9.07 -14.55
CA ILE A 73 3.60 -8.94 -15.69
C ILE A 73 2.39 -8.06 -15.39
N VAL A 74 2.28 -6.95 -16.10
CA VAL A 74 1.12 -6.06 -16.02
C VAL A 74 -0.12 -6.78 -16.53
N ASN A 75 -1.05 -7.10 -15.65
CA ASN A 75 -2.22 -7.89 -15.98
C ASN A 75 -3.47 -7.42 -15.22
N ILE A 76 -4.51 -8.26 -15.19
CA ILE A 76 -5.76 -7.93 -14.51
C ILE A 76 -5.60 -7.82 -12.99
N LEU A 77 -4.61 -8.51 -12.40
CA LEU A 77 -4.33 -8.47 -10.97
C LEU A 77 -3.86 -7.08 -10.52
N ASP A 78 -3.04 -6.38 -11.32
CA ASP A 78 -2.67 -4.99 -11.08
C ASP A 78 -3.87 -4.06 -11.11
N LEU A 79 -4.73 -4.21 -12.13
CA LEU A 79 -5.95 -3.42 -12.24
C LEU A 79 -6.92 -3.66 -11.08
N VAL A 80 -7.05 -4.92 -10.63
CA VAL A 80 -7.90 -5.29 -9.49
C VAL A 80 -7.33 -4.74 -8.19
N LEU A 81 -6.01 -4.79 -8.02
CA LEU A 81 -5.34 -4.21 -6.86
C LEU A 81 -5.57 -2.70 -6.80
N ALA A 82 -5.32 -1.97 -7.88
CA ALA A 82 -5.59 -0.52 -7.95
C ALA A 82 -7.07 -0.20 -7.68
N ALA A 83 -7.99 -0.97 -8.28
CA ALA A 83 -9.43 -0.79 -8.09
C ALA A 83 -9.90 -1.00 -6.65
N SER A 84 -9.22 -1.85 -5.86
CA SER A 84 -9.57 -2.05 -4.44
C SER A 84 -9.37 -0.80 -3.58
N PHE A 85 -8.56 0.16 -4.06
CA PHE A 85 -8.28 1.43 -3.41
C PHE A 85 -8.96 2.64 -4.09
N LEU A 86 -9.85 2.42 -5.05
CA LEU A 86 -10.48 3.51 -5.80
C LEU A 86 -11.18 4.52 -4.87
N GLY A 87 -10.89 5.80 -5.07
CA GLY A 87 -11.43 6.91 -4.26
C GLY A 87 -10.73 7.09 -2.91
N LYS A 88 -9.65 6.35 -2.64
CA LYS A 88 -8.81 6.55 -1.46
C LYS A 88 -7.67 7.50 -1.77
N THR A 89 -7.21 8.22 -0.75
CA THR A 89 -5.92 8.93 -0.81
C THR A 89 -4.78 7.94 -0.62
N SER A 90 -3.62 8.19 -1.21
CA SER A 90 -2.40 7.36 -1.01
C SER A 90 -1.54 7.83 0.16
N GLY A 91 -1.79 9.04 0.65
CA GLY A 91 -1.04 9.67 1.74
C GLY A 91 -1.13 8.94 3.08
N ILE A 92 -0.13 9.17 3.93
CA ILE A 92 -0.13 8.74 5.34
C ILE A 92 -1.25 9.49 6.05
N PRO A 93 -2.22 8.79 6.66
CA PRO A 93 -3.25 9.44 7.46
C PRO A 93 -2.60 10.04 8.71
N PHE A 94 -2.87 11.31 8.97
CA PHE A 94 -2.46 11.99 10.20
C PHE A 94 -3.60 12.90 10.67
N GLU A 95 -3.79 12.98 11.98
CA GLU A 95 -4.78 13.88 12.58
C GLU A 95 -4.11 15.23 12.86
N VAL A 96 -4.72 16.31 12.38
CA VAL A 96 -4.29 17.69 12.66
C VAL A 96 -5.07 18.22 13.86
N THR A 97 -4.38 18.89 14.76
CA THR A 97 -5.00 19.67 15.84
C THR A 97 -4.77 21.16 15.60
N ASP A 98 -5.56 22.03 16.23
CA ASP A 98 -5.31 23.48 16.20
C ASP A 98 -3.87 23.84 16.58
N ALA A 99 -3.27 23.11 17.53
CA ALA A 99 -1.90 23.35 17.97
C ALA A 99 -0.84 22.93 16.95
N THR A 100 -1.17 22.05 16.01
CA THR A 100 -0.23 21.50 15.01
C THR A 100 -0.53 21.96 13.58
N PHE A 101 -1.61 22.70 13.36
CA PHE A 101 -2.04 23.14 12.04
C PHE A 101 -1.00 24.02 11.34
N ASP A 102 -0.44 24.99 12.05
CA ASP A 102 0.53 25.93 11.46
C ASP A 102 1.82 25.20 11.05
N ASP A 103 2.32 24.31 11.90
CA ASP A 103 3.57 23.60 11.68
C ASP A 103 3.44 22.52 10.59
N ILE A 104 2.30 21.81 10.53
CA ILE A 104 2.12 20.70 9.60
C ILE A 104 1.49 21.15 8.28
N VAL A 105 0.47 22.02 8.31
CA VAL A 105 -0.30 22.39 7.12
C VAL A 105 0.25 23.66 6.48
N LEU A 106 0.36 24.76 7.23
CA LEU A 106 0.78 26.06 6.65
C LEU A 106 2.26 26.07 6.24
N GLY A 107 3.11 25.35 6.97
CA GLY A 107 4.54 25.26 6.70
C GLY A 107 4.94 24.19 5.67
N SER A 108 4.00 23.43 5.11
CA SER A 108 4.34 22.27 4.28
C SER A 108 4.94 22.67 2.92
N ALA A 109 6.06 22.04 2.57
CA ALA A 109 6.65 22.08 1.24
C ALA A 109 6.03 21.05 0.27
N LEU A 110 5.24 20.10 0.79
CA LEU A 110 4.58 19.05 0.03
C LEU A 110 3.06 19.27 -0.01
N PRO A 111 2.37 18.80 -1.07
CA PRO A 111 0.91 18.83 -1.08
C PRO A 111 0.34 17.99 0.07
N ILE A 112 -0.64 18.55 0.78
CA ILE A 112 -1.37 17.88 1.86
C ILE A 112 -2.86 17.93 1.53
N VAL A 113 -3.52 16.78 1.66
CA VAL A 113 -4.99 16.70 1.62
C VAL A 113 -5.50 16.81 3.06
N VAL A 114 -6.30 17.83 3.33
CA VAL A 114 -6.96 18.02 4.63
C VAL A 114 -8.43 17.64 4.49
N GLU A 115 -8.86 16.64 5.25
CA GLU A 115 -10.27 16.25 5.34
C GLU A 115 -10.82 16.72 6.68
N PHE A 116 -11.86 17.55 6.66
CA PHE A 116 -12.56 17.97 7.87
C PHE A 116 -13.65 16.95 8.18
N LYS A 117 -13.50 16.22 9.28
CA LYS A 117 -14.58 15.36 9.79
C LYS A 117 -15.73 16.26 10.27
N SER A 118 -16.88 16.16 9.61
CA SER A 118 -18.12 16.74 10.11
C SER A 118 -18.53 15.98 11.38
N GLU A 119 -18.68 16.68 12.50
CA GLU A 119 -19.26 16.10 13.73
C GLU A 119 -20.80 16.09 13.74
N PHE A 120 -21.44 16.31 12.58
CA PHE A 120 -22.90 16.29 12.41
C PHE A 120 -23.38 15.04 11.70
#